data_AF-A0A0N7M1L9-F1
#
_entry.id   AF-A0A0N7M1L9-F1
#
_cell.length_a   1.000
_cell.length_b   1.000
_cell.length_c   1.000
_cell.angle_alpha   90.00
_cell.angle_beta   90.00
_cell.angle_gamma   90.00
#
_symmetry.space_group_name_H-M   'P 1'
#
loop_
_entity.id
_entity.type
_entity.pdbx_description
1 polymer ?
#
loop_
_entity_poly.entity_id
_entity_poly.type
_entity_poly.pdbx_seq_one_letter_code
_entity_poly.pdbx_strand_id
1 'polypeptide(L)'
;MNRIPTDPFTLDHDAIHPAAGARSVPEVNVEEPFGVEELFFSRTDKRGVIEAYNEVFVRIAGFAGSELQGAPHNIIRHSDMPKAVFWVLWNGLKNGSPVGAYVKNKTKEGKYYWVFAIASPLGNGDFLSVRLKPTSPLLGVVSDLYGEILHAEQTEGLSPEDSAKRMMGRIQDLGFQTYAMFQAHALFEEFESRRKTIGAKQFSDLSNIHTISDNATKLRHEITELSEQFDNAALLIANMKIFAAKLPEGRSTINEIAKNYDLMLRDIRNHLKTLDIQEDFNGLWEASRDQNSFFMLCTSHLLEEMCDNFSKEGCLGGKTSKEDETHILNKLRNTYNTKSIAAVVHGIQSAMVIQRRVDFLRRMILGLSTIRIACRVEAGTLRDTAKGLDNIVARLDDFHDDVEAQLEKIQTAVNAILKGVDRSILGEREKD
;
A
#
# COMPACT_ATOMS: atom_id res chain seq x y z
N MET A 1 10.20 30.56 -10.93
CA MET A 1 9.98 31.19 -9.62
C MET A 1 8.50 31.47 -9.45
N ASN A 2 7.73 30.49 -8.96
CA ASN A 2 6.36 30.72 -8.49
C ASN A 2 6.33 30.29 -7.03
N ARG A 3 6.09 31.27 -6.16
CA ARG A 3 6.02 31.10 -4.71
C ARG A 3 4.83 30.22 -4.38
N ILE A 4 5.10 29.12 -3.66
CA ILE A 4 4.09 28.37 -2.91
C ILE A 4 3.37 29.39 -2.01
N PRO A 5 2.04 29.48 -2.01
CA PRO A 5 1.31 30.40 -1.14
C PRO A 5 1.67 30.09 0.31
N THR A 6 1.99 31.14 1.06
CA THR A 6 2.23 31.12 2.50
C THR A 6 1.12 30.35 3.21
N ASP A 7 1.55 29.30 3.91
CA ASP A 7 0.75 28.40 4.74
C ASP A 7 -0.20 29.18 5.69
N PRO A 8 -1.53 28.99 5.60
CA PRO A 8 -2.48 29.60 6.54
C PRO A 8 -2.47 28.98 7.93
N PHE A 9 -1.66 27.94 8.20
CA PHE A 9 -1.82 27.05 9.36
C PHE A 9 -0.59 26.90 10.25
N THR A 10 0.25 27.93 10.35
CA THR A 10 1.17 28.13 11.49
C THR A 10 0.46 28.35 12.83
N LEU A 11 -0.87 28.28 12.88
CA LEU A 11 -1.67 28.37 14.09
C LEU A 11 -2.40 27.04 14.27
N ASP A 12 -2.08 26.35 15.36
CA ASP A 12 -2.76 25.17 15.92
C ASP A 12 -2.18 23.77 15.58
N HIS A 13 -0.86 23.69 15.40
CA HIS A 13 -0.10 22.49 15.82
C HIS A 13 0.00 22.34 17.35
N ASP A 14 -0.44 23.38 18.09
CA ASP A 14 -0.42 23.50 19.55
C ASP A 14 -1.72 23.05 20.24
N ALA A 15 -2.67 22.44 19.54
CA ALA A 15 -3.75 21.68 20.19
C ALA A 15 -3.24 20.40 20.92
N ILE A 16 -1.93 20.32 21.18
CA ILE A 16 -1.37 19.71 22.39
C ILE A 16 -1.69 20.62 23.58
N HIS A 17 -2.97 20.88 23.83
CA HIS A 17 -3.36 21.42 25.12
C HIS A 17 -3.25 20.29 26.15
N PRO A 18 -2.37 20.38 27.17
CA PRO A 18 -2.53 19.54 28.35
C PRO A 18 -3.94 19.79 28.86
N ALA A 19 -4.70 18.73 29.17
CA ALA A 19 -6.02 18.84 29.76
C ALA A 19 -5.93 19.76 30.98
N ALA A 20 -6.38 21.02 30.84
CA ALA A 20 -6.31 22.01 31.89
C ALA A 20 -7.26 21.56 33.01
N GLY A 21 -6.69 21.00 34.09
CA GLY A 21 -7.40 20.73 35.34
C GLY A 21 -7.45 19.27 35.83
N ALA A 22 -6.94 18.29 35.09
CA ALA A 22 -6.83 16.92 35.61
C ALA A 22 -5.56 16.78 36.47
N ARG A 23 -5.67 16.39 37.73
CA ARG A 23 -4.52 15.90 38.53
C ARG A 23 -3.85 14.81 37.69
N SER A 24 -2.62 15.03 37.22
CA SER A 24 -1.88 14.01 36.49
C SER A 24 -1.52 12.89 37.46
N VAL A 25 -2.28 11.79 37.41
CA VAL A 25 -1.88 10.54 38.07
C VAL A 25 -0.54 10.11 37.44
N PRO A 26 0.48 9.78 38.23
CA PRO A 26 1.75 9.29 37.70
C PRO A 26 1.52 8.06 36.81
N GLU A 27 2.18 8.02 35.66
CA GLU A 27 2.12 6.85 34.80
C GLU A 27 2.83 5.68 35.49
N VAL A 28 2.17 4.52 35.47
CA VAL A 28 2.63 3.29 36.09
C VAL A 28 2.97 2.32 34.97
N ASN A 29 4.18 1.75 35.02
CA ASN A 29 4.64 0.78 34.02
C ASN A 29 4.02 -0.61 34.28
N VAL A 30 2.70 -0.69 34.27
CA VAL A 30 1.88 -1.90 34.39
C VAL A 30 0.84 -1.86 33.28
N GLU A 31 0.76 -2.93 32.50
CA GLU A 31 -0.24 -3.05 31.43
C GLU A 31 -1.63 -3.33 32.03
N GLU A 32 -2.64 -2.61 31.57
CA GLU A 32 -4.05 -2.91 31.83
C GLU A 32 -4.52 -3.98 30.83
N PRO A 33 -4.89 -5.18 31.30
CA PRO A 33 -5.26 -6.28 30.41
C PRO A 33 -6.65 -6.08 29.81
N PHE A 34 -6.79 -6.47 28.55
CA PHE A 34 -8.07 -6.63 27.86
C PHE A 34 -7.97 -7.78 26.85
N GLY A 35 -9.12 -8.35 26.49
CA GLY A 35 -9.25 -9.51 25.62
C GLY A 35 -8.86 -9.21 24.17
N VAL A 36 -8.47 -10.25 23.43
CA VAL A 36 -8.04 -10.12 22.02
C VAL A 36 -9.26 -9.92 21.12
N GLU A 37 -10.39 -10.51 21.49
CA GLU A 37 -11.71 -10.38 20.87
C GLU A 37 -12.34 -8.99 21.08
N GLU A 38 -11.91 -8.25 22.09
CA GLU A 38 -12.48 -6.96 22.44
C GLU A 38 -12.03 -5.86 21.48
N LEU A 39 -12.98 -5.02 21.06
CA LEU A 39 -12.73 -3.89 20.18
C LEU A 39 -13.16 -2.59 20.85
N PHE A 40 -12.34 -1.56 20.68
CA PHE A 40 -12.62 -0.22 21.17
C PHE A 40 -13.26 0.57 20.05
N PHE A 41 -14.27 1.36 20.40
CA PHE A 41 -14.84 2.35 19.50
C PHE A 41 -14.90 3.71 20.19
N SER A 42 -14.58 4.76 19.44
CA SER A 42 -14.93 6.13 19.78
C SER A 42 -15.18 6.97 18.54
N ARG A 43 -16.06 7.95 18.64
CA ARG A 43 -16.26 9.00 17.66
C ARG A 43 -15.90 10.35 18.27
N THR A 44 -15.23 11.20 17.51
CA THR A 44 -14.86 12.55 17.92
C THR A 44 -15.35 13.58 16.91
N ASP A 45 -15.57 14.81 17.36
CA ASP A 45 -15.74 15.93 16.45
C ASP A 45 -14.43 16.21 15.67
N LYS A 46 -14.49 17.15 14.71
CA LYS A 46 -13.33 17.61 13.94
C LYS A 46 -12.14 18.16 14.74
N ARG A 47 -12.33 18.46 16.03
CA ARG A 47 -11.29 18.95 16.94
C ARG A 47 -10.69 17.83 17.82
N GLY A 48 -11.19 16.60 17.69
CA GLY A 48 -10.77 15.47 18.52
C GLY A 48 -11.47 15.42 19.89
N VAL A 49 -12.62 16.09 20.04
CA VAL A 49 -13.45 16.02 21.27
C VAL A 49 -14.37 14.81 21.18
N ILE A 50 -14.38 13.96 22.20
CA ILE A 50 -15.14 12.71 22.21
C ILE A 50 -16.65 12.97 22.25
N GLU A 51 -17.36 12.43 21.27
CA GLU A 51 -18.81 12.49 21.13
C GLU A 51 -19.51 11.17 21.44
N ALA A 52 -18.87 10.04 21.12
CA ALA A 52 -19.35 8.70 21.43
C ALA A 52 -18.19 7.74 21.72
N TYR A 53 -18.48 6.67 22.44
CA TYR A 53 -17.55 5.62 22.86
C TYR A 53 -18.31 4.33 23.13
N ASN A 54 -17.65 3.19 23.20
CA ASN A 54 -18.29 1.91 23.59
C ASN A 54 -17.96 1.51 25.04
N GLU A 55 -18.62 0.48 25.57
CA GLU A 55 -18.43 0.02 26.95
C GLU A 55 -17.01 -0.48 27.22
N VAL A 56 -16.37 -1.12 26.23
CA VAL A 56 -14.99 -1.57 26.31
C VAL A 56 -14.05 -0.38 26.55
N PHE A 57 -14.25 0.73 25.83
CA PHE A 57 -13.42 1.91 25.99
C PHE A 57 -13.57 2.52 27.39
N VAL A 58 -14.80 2.64 27.90
CA VAL A 58 -15.07 3.13 29.27
C VAL A 58 -14.37 2.25 30.31
N ARG A 59 -14.56 0.93 30.21
CA ARG A 59 -14.03 -0.05 31.18
C ARG A 59 -12.51 -0.04 31.24
N ILE A 60 -11.83 -0.08 30.09
CA ILE A 60 -10.36 -0.16 30.05
C ILE A 60 -9.71 1.20 30.31
N ALA A 61 -10.26 2.30 29.80
CA ALA A 61 -9.71 3.62 30.10
C ALA A 61 -9.90 4.01 31.57
N GLY A 62 -10.89 3.42 32.26
CA GLY A 62 -11.15 3.65 33.69
C GLY A 62 -11.82 4.99 33.98
N PHE A 63 -12.29 5.70 32.95
CA PHE A 63 -13.06 6.93 33.08
C PHE A 63 -14.55 6.63 33.07
N ALA A 64 -15.34 7.34 33.86
CA ALA A 64 -16.78 7.30 33.72
C ALA A 64 -17.19 7.87 32.35
N GLY A 65 -18.30 7.40 31.78
CA GLY A 65 -18.80 7.92 30.50
C GLY A 65 -18.98 9.45 30.50
N SER A 66 -19.49 10.01 31.61
CA SER A 66 -19.63 11.46 31.77
C SER A 66 -18.31 12.23 31.80
N GLU A 67 -17.19 11.57 32.11
CA GLU A 67 -15.83 12.16 32.04
C GLU A 67 -15.26 12.07 30.62
N LEU A 68 -15.63 11.05 29.85
CA LEU A 68 -15.21 10.90 28.45
C LEU A 68 -16.00 11.81 27.53
N GLN A 69 -17.31 11.95 27.75
CA GLN A 69 -18.18 12.78 26.93
C GLN A 69 -17.72 14.24 26.95
N GLY A 70 -17.33 14.77 25.79
CA GLY A 70 -16.86 16.15 25.66
C GLY A 70 -15.41 16.38 26.10
N ALA A 71 -14.68 15.34 26.51
CA ALA A 71 -13.26 15.42 26.77
C ALA A 71 -12.45 15.36 25.47
N PRO A 72 -11.28 16.03 25.41
CA PRO A 72 -10.34 15.81 24.31
C PRO A 72 -9.82 14.37 24.36
N HIS A 73 -9.70 13.73 23.20
CA HIS A 73 -9.25 12.33 23.10
C HIS A 73 -7.85 12.11 23.69
N ASN A 74 -7.02 13.16 23.74
CA ASN A 74 -5.69 13.12 24.34
C ASN A 74 -5.66 12.82 25.87
N ILE A 75 -6.82 12.78 26.55
CA ILE A 75 -6.93 12.40 27.97
C ILE A 75 -6.32 11.02 28.27
N ILE A 76 -6.37 10.10 27.31
CA ILE A 76 -5.78 8.75 27.41
C ILE A 76 -4.38 8.65 26.79
N ARG A 77 -3.77 9.75 26.33
CA ARG A 77 -2.46 9.69 25.67
C ARG A 77 -1.37 9.39 26.70
N HIS A 78 -0.57 8.35 26.43
CA HIS A 78 0.63 8.06 27.23
C HIS A 78 1.78 9.00 26.85
N SER A 79 2.62 9.36 27.82
CA SER A 79 3.79 10.22 27.59
C SER A 79 4.89 9.59 26.71
N ASP A 80 4.88 8.27 26.54
CA ASP A 80 5.84 7.52 25.72
C ASP A 80 5.52 7.58 24.23
N MET A 81 4.40 8.22 23.84
CA MET A 81 4.00 8.33 22.44
C MET A 81 4.67 9.53 21.78
N PRO A 82 5.52 9.32 20.75
CA PRO A 82 6.14 10.42 20.01
C PRO A 82 5.13 11.35 19.37
N LYS A 83 5.47 12.64 19.24
CA LYS A 83 4.68 13.62 18.48
C LYS A 83 4.58 13.25 17.00
N ALA A 84 5.61 12.60 16.45
CA ALA A 84 5.62 12.10 15.06
C ALA A 84 4.37 11.29 14.68
N VAL A 85 3.95 10.36 15.55
CA VAL A 85 2.82 9.45 15.29
C VAL A 85 1.53 10.25 15.11
N PHE A 86 1.29 11.23 15.97
CA PHE A 86 0.10 12.08 15.89
C PHE A 86 0.18 13.08 14.74
N TRP A 87 1.37 13.58 14.40
CA TRP A 87 1.53 14.43 13.22
C TRP A 87 1.12 13.68 11.95
N VAL A 88 1.61 12.44 11.79
CA VAL A 88 1.21 11.53 10.71
C VAL A 88 -0.32 11.32 10.78
N LEU A 89 -0.86 10.85 11.91
CA LEU A 89 -2.29 10.59 12.04
C LEU A 89 -3.17 11.78 11.62
N TRP A 90 -2.87 12.98 12.12
CA TRP A 90 -3.65 14.18 11.78
C TRP A 90 -3.46 14.61 10.32
N ASN A 91 -2.27 14.47 9.76
CA ASN A 91 -2.01 14.76 8.36
C ASN A 91 -2.87 13.88 7.44
N GLY A 92 -2.93 12.57 7.71
CA GLY A 92 -3.75 11.63 6.93
C GLY A 92 -5.24 11.90 7.06
N LEU A 93 -5.73 12.06 8.28
CA LEU A 93 -7.15 12.34 8.54
C LEU A 93 -7.64 13.63 7.88
N LYS A 94 -6.85 14.70 7.94
CA LYS A 94 -7.18 15.99 7.29
C LYS A 94 -7.19 15.90 5.76
N ASN A 95 -6.45 14.97 5.19
CA ASN A 95 -6.47 14.67 3.76
C ASN A 95 -7.60 13.71 3.34
N GLY A 96 -8.47 13.31 4.28
CA GLY A 96 -9.60 12.42 3.99
C GLY A 96 -9.22 10.94 3.90
N SER A 97 -8.00 10.58 4.31
CA SER A 97 -7.53 9.20 4.33
C SER A 97 -7.72 8.57 5.70
N PRO A 98 -8.15 7.30 5.81
CA PRO A 98 -8.05 6.59 7.07
C PRO A 98 -6.60 6.31 7.43
N VAL A 99 -6.32 6.26 8.73
CA VAL A 99 -4.98 6.06 9.26
C VAL A 99 -4.96 4.96 10.31
N GLY A 100 -4.06 3.99 10.14
CA GLY A 100 -3.68 2.97 11.11
C GLY A 100 -2.41 3.36 11.86
N ALA A 101 -2.38 3.17 13.18
CA ALA A 101 -1.19 3.37 13.99
C ALA A 101 -1.21 2.50 15.25
N TYR A 102 -0.03 2.05 15.68
CA TYR A 102 0.16 1.56 17.04
C TYR A 102 0.12 2.75 18.00
N VAL A 103 -0.66 2.64 19.07
CA VAL A 103 -0.82 3.71 20.07
C VAL A 103 -0.77 3.10 21.48
N LYS A 104 0.16 3.58 22.29
CA LYS A 104 0.20 3.37 23.73
C LYS A 104 -0.68 4.42 24.41
N ASN A 105 -1.67 3.94 25.14
CA ASN A 105 -2.58 4.77 25.91
C ASN A 105 -2.35 4.54 27.40
N LYS A 106 -2.87 5.45 28.22
CA LYS A 106 -2.95 5.31 29.67
C LYS A 106 -4.39 5.32 30.17
N THR A 107 -4.62 4.62 31.26
CA THR A 107 -5.88 4.64 32.01
C THR A 107 -5.91 5.82 32.97
N LYS A 108 -7.08 6.08 33.57
CA LYS A 108 -7.26 7.07 34.63
C LYS A 108 -6.29 6.88 35.81
N GLU A 109 -5.95 5.63 36.12
CA GLU A 109 -5.05 5.24 37.21
C GLU A 109 -3.57 5.19 36.78
N GLY A 110 -3.25 5.62 35.55
CA GLY A 110 -1.88 5.73 35.04
C GLY A 110 -1.27 4.44 34.47
N LYS A 111 -1.95 3.30 34.55
CA LYS A 111 -1.54 2.06 33.84
C LYS A 111 -1.59 2.26 32.33
N TYR A 112 -0.86 1.45 31.57
CA TYR A 112 -0.82 1.57 30.10
C TYR A 112 -1.55 0.45 29.37
N TYR A 113 -1.93 0.66 28.11
CA TYR A 113 -2.36 -0.41 27.21
C TYR A 113 -2.05 -0.05 25.77
N TRP A 114 -1.69 -1.05 24.97
CA TRP A 114 -1.41 -0.88 23.54
C TRP A 114 -2.64 -1.21 22.71
N VAL A 115 -2.87 -0.40 21.68
CA VAL A 115 -3.87 -0.66 20.64
C VAL A 115 -3.25 -0.48 19.26
N PHE A 116 -3.75 -1.21 18.26
CA PHE A 116 -3.66 -0.76 16.88
C PHE A 116 -4.93 0.01 16.56
N ALA A 117 -4.82 1.33 16.41
CA ALA A 117 -5.93 2.22 16.18
C ALA A 117 -6.10 2.51 14.69
N ILE A 118 -7.32 2.37 14.19
CA ILE A 118 -7.72 2.75 12.84
C ILE A 118 -8.66 3.93 12.96
N ALA A 119 -8.18 5.13 12.64
CA ALA A 119 -8.96 6.35 12.62
C ALA A 119 -9.44 6.64 11.19
N SER A 120 -10.72 6.99 11.06
CA SER A 120 -11.41 7.13 9.79
C SER A 120 -12.16 8.46 9.74
N PRO A 121 -11.99 9.29 8.71
CA PRO A 121 -12.76 10.50 8.54
C PRO A 121 -14.22 10.19 8.20
N LEU A 122 -15.13 10.89 8.86
CA LEU A 122 -16.54 10.92 8.56
C LEU A 122 -16.80 12.12 7.64
N GLY A 123 -17.69 11.96 6.66
CA GLY A 123 -17.91 12.97 5.61
C GLY A 123 -18.40 14.34 6.09
N ASN A 124 -18.72 14.49 7.38
CA ASN A 124 -19.08 15.74 8.06
C ASN A 124 -17.87 16.43 8.74
N GLY A 125 -16.67 15.88 8.66
CA GLY A 125 -15.44 16.37 9.29
C GLY A 125 -15.12 15.73 10.64
N ASP A 126 -16.00 14.90 11.17
CA ASP A 126 -15.77 14.14 12.40
C ASP A 126 -14.86 12.93 12.13
N PHE A 127 -14.43 12.25 13.19
CA PHE A 127 -13.58 11.07 13.09
C PHE A 127 -14.13 9.90 13.88
N LEU A 128 -13.99 8.69 13.35
CA LEU A 128 -14.33 7.44 14.00
C LEU A 128 -13.07 6.60 14.16
N SER A 129 -12.81 6.08 15.36
CA SER A 129 -11.69 5.19 15.62
C SER A 129 -12.17 3.84 16.12
N VAL A 130 -11.77 2.77 15.42
CA VAL A 130 -11.86 1.38 15.91
C VAL A 130 -10.47 0.91 16.26
N ARG A 131 -10.33 0.16 17.35
CA ARG A 131 -9.02 -0.27 17.84
C ARG A 131 -9.07 -1.71 18.32
N LEU A 132 -8.01 -2.45 17.99
CA LEU A 132 -7.81 -3.84 18.39
C LEU A 132 -6.59 -3.97 19.29
N LYS A 133 -6.52 -5.09 20.01
CA LYS A 133 -5.31 -5.49 20.74
C LYS A 133 -4.23 -5.95 19.76
N PRO A 134 -3.04 -5.34 19.76
CA PRO A 134 -1.92 -5.86 19.00
C PRO A 134 -1.53 -7.23 19.53
N THR A 135 -1.31 -8.17 18.63
CA THR A 135 -0.86 -9.53 18.94
C THR A 135 0.33 -9.94 18.08
N SER A 136 0.62 -9.19 17.00
CA SER A 136 1.74 -9.51 16.13
C SER A 136 3.09 -9.15 16.77
N PRO A 137 4.19 -9.80 16.34
CA PRO A 137 5.55 -9.40 16.75
C PRO A 137 5.93 -7.98 16.36
N LEU A 138 5.22 -7.35 15.41
CA LEU A 138 5.53 -6.02 14.90
C LEU A 138 5.41 -4.94 15.99
N LEU A 139 4.59 -5.16 17.02
CA LEU A 139 4.51 -4.25 18.17
C LEU A 139 5.88 -4.01 18.81
N GLY A 140 6.73 -5.05 18.93
CA GLY A 140 8.07 -4.91 19.51
C GLY A 140 8.95 -3.96 18.68
N VAL A 141 8.99 -4.19 17.36
CA VAL A 141 9.74 -3.35 16.41
C VAL A 141 9.28 -1.90 16.46
N VAL A 142 7.96 -1.67 16.50
CA VAL A 142 7.39 -0.32 16.54
C VAL A 142 7.62 0.36 17.89
N SER A 143 7.55 -0.38 18.99
CA SER A 143 7.85 0.14 20.33
C SER A 143 9.30 0.64 20.43
N ASP A 144 10.25 -0.13 19.89
CA ASP A 144 11.67 0.26 19.86
C ASP A 144 11.87 1.51 19.00
N LEU A 145 11.27 1.53 17.80
CA LEU A 145 11.28 2.70 16.91
C LEU A 145 10.71 3.94 17.61
N TYR A 146 9.56 3.82 18.29
CA TYR A 146 8.97 4.94 19.03
C TYR A 146 9.87 5.43 20.16
N GLY A 147 10.55 4.52 20.86
CA GLY A 147 11.54 4.88 21.88
C GLY A 147 12.69 5.72 21.33
N GLU A 148 13.24 5.34 20.17
CA GLU A 148 14.29 6.09 19.47
C GLU A 148 13.81 7.49 19.06
N ILE A 149 12.61 7.58 18.46
CA ILE A 149 12.03 8.86 18.01
C ILE A 149 11.72 9.76 19.21
N LEU A 150 11.14 9.23 20.28
CA LEU A 150 10.86 9.98 21.49
C LEU A 150 12.15 10.52 22.14
N HIS A 151 13.21 9.71 22.18
CA HIS A 151 14.51 10.13 22.69
C HIS A 151 15.07 11.31 21.87
N ALA A 152 14.97 11.25 20.55
CA ALA A 152 15.37 12.35 19.67
C ALA A 152 14.51 13.60 19.88
N GLU A 153 13.19 13.47 20.04
CA GLU A 153 12.29 14.60 20.37
C GLU A 153 12.71 15.31 21.66
N GLN A 154 13.11 14.56 22.69
CA GLN A 154 13.49 15.09 24.00
C GLN A 154 14.89 15.72 24.01
N THR A 155 15.85 15.13 23.30
CA THR A 155 17.25 15.56 23.32
C THR A 155 17.56 16.66 22.30
N GLU A 156 16.93 16.62 21.13
CA GLU A 156 17.17 17.57 20.03
C GLU A 156 16.08 18.64 19.93
N GLY A 157 14.96 18.49 20.63
CA GLY A 157 13.86 19.47 20.59
C GLY A 157 13.12 19.50 19.26
N LEU A 158 12.98 18.34 18.60
CA LEU A 158 12.37 18.24 17.27
C LEU A 158 10.92 18.77 17.24
N SER A 159 10.59 19.47 16.16
CA SER A 159 9.21 19.79 15.83
C SER A 159 8.42 18.50 15.52
N PRO A 160 7.08 18.48 15.63
CA PRO A 160 6.28 17.32 15.24
C PRO A 160 6.52 16.86 13.79
N GLU A 161 6.74 17.82 12.88
CA GLU A 161 7.02 17.53 11.47
C GLU A 161 8.41 16.90 11.28
N ASP A 162 9.45 17.47 11.91
CA ASP A 162 10.81 16.94 11.79
C ASP A 162 10.96 15.57 12.46
N SER A 163 10.24 15.37 13.57
CA SER A 163 10.11 14.07 14.21
C SER A 163 9.42 13.06 13.27
N ALA A 164 8.34 13.45 12.58
CA ALA A 164 7.68 12.61 11.59
C ALA A 164 8.59 12.28 10.39
N LYS A 165 9.39 13.23 9.90
CA LYS A 165 10.39 12.96 8.86
C LYS A 165 11.42 11.92 9.30
N ARG A 166 11.90 12.00 10.55
CA ARG A 166 12.84 11.01 11.10
C ARG A 166 12.20 9.64 11.29
N MET A 167 10.97 9.60 11.81
CA MET A 167 10.18 8.38 11.91
C MET A 167 10.01 7.72 10.54
N MET A 168 9.74 8.52 9.50
CA MET A 168 9.63 8.04 8.13
C MET A 168 10.93 7.46 7.58
N GLY A 169 12.08 8.05 7.90
CA GLY A 169 13.38 7.47 7.53
C GLY A 169 13.55 6.05 8.11
N ARG A 170 13.17 5.85 9.38
CA ARG A 170 13.21 4.50 10.00
C ARG A 170 12.20 3.53 9.40
N ILE A 171 11.02 4.00 9.00
CA ILE A 171 10.04 3.18 8.27
C ILE A 171 10.58 2.77 6.88
N GLN A 172 11.35 3.64 6.22
CA GLN A 172 12.04 3.32 4.96
C GLN A 172 13.16 2.29 5.16
N ASP A 173 13.90 2.37 6.26
CA ASP A 173 14.90 1.35 6.62
C ASP A 173 14.26 -0.03 6.86
N LEU A 174 12.98 -0.06 7.27
CA LEU A 174 12.17 -1.29 7.39
C LEU A 174 11.64 -1.80 6.03
N GLY A 175 11.92 -1.10 4.93
CA GLY A 175 11.54 -1.49 3.57
C GLY A 175 10.24 -0.87 3.06
N PHE A 176 9.64 0.08 3.78
CA PHE A 176 8.39 0.74 3.38
C PHE A 176 8.66 2.16 2.89
N GLN A 177 8.40 2.42 1.60
CA GLN A 177 8.70 3.74 1.00
C GLN A 177 7.83 4.87 1.60
N THR A 178 6.59 4.54 1.97
CA THR A 178 5.62 5.48 2.54
C THR A 178 4.94 4.92 3.79
N TYR A 179 4.30 5.79 4.57
CA TYR A 179 3.55 5.35 5.75
C TYR A 179 2.30 4.56 5.35
N ALA A 180 1.68 4.91 4.21
CA ALA A 180 0.54 4.18 3.68
C ALA A 180 0.86 2.70 3.40
N MET A 181 2.07 2.39 2.91
CA MET A 181 2.54 1.01 2.76
C MET A 181 2.72 0.32 4.12
N PHE A 182 3.37 1.00 5.07
CA PHE A 182 3.62 0.47 6.41
C PHE A 182 2.32 0.17 7.16
N GLN A 183 1.35 1.09 7.19
CA GLN A 183 0.09 0.88 7.90
C GLN A 183 -0.75 -0.26 7.32
N ALA A 184 -0.69 -0.46 6.00
CA ALA A 184 -1.42 -1.54 5.32
C ALA A 184 -0.83 -2.90 5.72
N HIS A 185 0.49 -3.01 5.72
CA HIS A 185 1.19 -4.20 6.20
C HIS A 185 0.94 -4.43 7.68
N ALA A 186 1.09 -3.41 8.53
CA ALA A 186 0.89 -3.53 9.96
C ALA A 186 -0.54 -3.97 10.32
N LEU A 187 -1.56 -3.39 9.67
CA LEU A 187 -2.94 -3.80 9.88
C LEU A 187 -3.15 -5.27 9.48
N PHE A 188 -2.58 -5.70 8.36
CA PHE A 188 -2.67 -7.09 7.91
C PHE A 188 -2.03 -8.06 8.91
N GLU A 189 -0.80 -7.79 9.36
CA GLU A 189 -0.10 -8.63 10.34
C GLU A 189 -0.88 -8.73 11.65
N GLU A 190 -1.42 -7.61 12.14
CA GLU A 190 -2.26 -7.64 13.35
C GLU A 190 -3.55 -8.42 13.15
N PHE A 191 -4.17 -8.27 11.99
CA PHE A 191 -5.41 -8.93 11.67
C PHE A 191 -5.22 -10.46 11.61
N GLU A 192 -4.19 -10.94 10.90
CA GLU A 192 -3.87 -12.36 10.80
C GLU A 192 -3.44 -12.96 12.14
N SER A 193 -2.54 -12.27 12.86
CA SER A 193 -2.10 -12.71 14.18
C SER A 193 -3.26 -12.81 15.17
N ARG A 194 -4.16 -11.81 15.16
CA ARG A 194 -5.37 -11.80 15.99
C ARG A 194 -6.28 -12.97 15.66
N ARG A 195 -6.59 -13.19 14.37
CA ARG A 195 -7.45 -14.29 13.93
C ARG A 195 -6.92 -15.66 14.35
N LYS A 196 -5.61 -15.88 14.19
CA LYS A 196 -4.95 -17.11 14.65
C LYS A 196 -5.09 -17.28 16.16
N THR A 197 -4.94 -16.20 16.92
CA THR A 197 -5.05 -16.21 18.38
C THR A 197 -6.46 -16.58 18.86
N ILE A 198 -7.50 -16.10 18.18
CA ILE A 198 -8.90 -16.42 18.50
C ILE A 198 -9.42 -17.70 17.81
N GLY A 199 -8.57 -18.41 17.05
CA GLY A 199 -8.95 -19.62 16.32
C GLY A 199 -9.89 -19.40 15.12
N ALA A 200 -9.95 -18.19 14.58
CA ALA A 200 -10.74 -17.86 13.40
C ALA A 200 -9.98 -18.17 12.10
N LYS A 201 -10.68 -18.71 11.09
CA LYS A 201 -10.11 -18.95 9.75
C LYS A 201 -9.84 -17.64 9.02
N GLN A 202 -8.83 -17.56 8.17
CA GLN A 202 -8.62 -16.39 7.30
C GLN A 202 -9.86 -16.14 6.40
N PHE A 203 -10.16 -14.87 6.12
CA PHE A 203 -11.20 -14.55 5.14
C PHE A 203 -10.71 -14.80 3.72
N SER A 204 -11.54 -15.46 2.91
CA SER A 204 -11.18 -15.85 1.54
C SER A 204 -10.93 -14.65 0.62
N ASP A 205 -11.67 -13.56 0.82
CA ASP A 205 -11.49 -12.31 0.07
C ASP A 205 -10.13 -11.67 0.35
N LEU A 206 -9.66 -11.64 1.60
CA LEU A 206 -8.33 -11.15 1.96
C LEU A 206 -7.22 -11.97 1.30
N SER A 207 -7.32 -13.30 1.33
CA SER A 207 -6.37 -14.20 0.65
C SER A 207 -6.33 -13.96 -0.87
N ASN A 208 -7.50 -13.75 -1.48
CA ASN A 208 -7.62 -13.49 -2.92
C ASN A 208 -6.95 -12.17 -3.30
N ILE A 209 -7.25 -11.10 -2.57
CA ILE A 209 -6.65 -9.79 -2.85
C ILE A 209 -5.14 -9.85 -2.62
N HIS A 210 -4.68 -10.53 -1.56
CA HIS A 210 -3.24 -10.70 -1.26
C HIS A 210 -2.51 -11.32 -2.45
N THR A 211 -3.07 -12.42 -2.95
CA THR A 211 -2.60 -13.08 -4.16
C THR A 211 -2.60 -12.16 -5.38
N ILE A 212 -3.69 -11.39 -5.60
CA ILE A 212 -3.79 -10.47 -6.74
C ILE A 212 -2.71 -9.38 -6.67
N SER A 213 -2.53 -8.74 -5.52
CA SER A 213 -1.56 -7.65 -5.33
C SER A 213 -0.11 -8.11 -5.46
N ASP A 214 0.22 -9.27 -4.90
CA ASP A 214 1.55 -9.85 -5.02
C ASP A 214 1.89 -10.16 -6.48
N ASN A 215 0.95 -10.74 -7.22
CA ASN A 215 1.14 -11.01 -8.63
C ASN A 215 1.12 -9.73 -9.49
N ALA A 216 0.38 -8.69 -9.10
CA ALA A 216 0.42 -7.38 -9.76
C ALA A 216 1.80 -6.71 -9.59
N THR A 217 2.39 -6.82 -8.40
CA THR A 217 3.74 -6.32 -8.12
C THR A 217 4.79 -7.07 -8.95
N LYS A 218 4.71 -8.40 -8.99
CA LYS A 218 5.57 -9.22 -9.86
C LYS A 218 5.40 -8.84 -11.32
N LEU A 219 4.16 -8.77 -11.81
CA LEU A 219 3.85 -8.40 -13.19
C LEU A 219 4.50 -7.07 -13.59
N ARG A 220 4.41 -6.06 -12.71
CA ARG A 220 5.05 -4.76 -12.94
C ARG A 220 6.57 -4.88 -13.01
N HIS A 221 7.19 -5.60 -12.08
CA HIS A 221 8.63 -5.85 -12.09
C HIS A 221 9.07 -6.49 -13.41
N GLU A 222 8.34 -7.52 -13.87
CA GLU A 222 8.69 -8.20 -15.12
C GLU A 222 8.52 -7.30 -16.36
N ILE A 223 7.52 -6.40 -16.37
CA ILE A 223 7.33 -5.41 -17.45
C ILE A 223 8.47 -4.39 -17.47
N THR A 224 8.92 -3.91 -16.30
CA THR A 224 10.05 -2.98 -16.20
C THR A 224 11.33 -3.64 -16.72
N GLU A 225 11.63 -4.87 -16.30
CA GLU A 225 12.79 -5.62 -16.80
C GLU A 225 12.72 -5.86 -18.31
N LEU A 226 11.54 -6.19 -18.84
CA LEU A 226 11.33 -6.31 -20.30
C LEU A 226 11.61 -4.99 -21.02
N SER A 227 11.15 -3.86 -20.47
CA SER A 227 11.41 -2.52 -21.02
C SER A 227 12.91 -2.22 -21.10
N GLU A 228 13.65 -2.53 -20.03
CA GLU A 228 15.11 -2.35 -19.97
C GLU A 228 15.85 -3.23 -21.00
N GLN A 229 15.43 -4.50 -21.17
CA GLN A 229 16.00 -5.38 -22.20
C GLN A 229 15.84 -4.77 -23.61
N PHE A 230 14.66 -4.24 -23.93
CA PHE A 230 14.40 -3.58 -25.21
C PHE A 230 15.17 -2.26 -25.38
N ASP A 231 15.43 -1.53 -24.30
CA ASP A 231 16.29 -0.35 -24.32
C ASP A 231 17.74 -0.71 -24.66
N ASN A 232 18.28 -1.75 -24.01
CA ASN A 232 19.64 -2.25 -24.25
C ASN A 232 19.84 -2.83 -25.66
N ALA A 233 18.81 -3.46 -26.24
CA ALA A 233 18.86 -4.02 -27.59
C ALA A 233 19.16 -2.97 -28.69
N ALA A 234 18.90 -1.68 -28.46
CA ALA A 234 19.26 -0.63 -29.42
C ALA A 234 20.77 -0.55 -29.70
N LEU A 235 21.61 -0.88 -28.70
CA LEU A 235 23.06 -0.90 -28.87
C LEU A 235 23.50 -2.04 -29.81
N LEU A 236 22.82 -3.20 -29.76
CA LEU A 236 23.08 -4.31 -30.68
C LEU A 236 22.82 -3.88 -32.12
N ILE A 237 21.73 -3.14 -32.35
CA ILE A 237 21.34 -2.65 -33.67
C ILE A 237 22.27 -1.54 -34.17
N ALA A 238 22.70 -0.63 -33.29
CA ALA A 238 23.72 0.36 -33.64
C ALA A 238 25.03 -0.32 -34.08
N ASN A 239 25.49 -1.32 -33.33
CA ASN A 239 26.68 -2.09 -33.67
C ASN A 239 26.52 -2.84 -35.00
N MET A 240 25.35 -3.42 -35.26
CA MET A 240 25.03 -4.09 -36.52
C MET A 240 25.11 -3.14 -37.72
N LYS A 241 24.58 -1.91 -37.61
CA LYS A 241 24.66 -0.88 -38.66
C LYS A 241 26.11 -0.44 -38.91
N ILE A 242 26.89 -0.23 -37.85
CA ILE A 242 28.31 0.12 -37.95
C ILE A 242 29.09 -1.00 -38.64
N PHE A 243 28.80 -2.26 -38.30
CA PHE A 243 29.44 -3.40 -38.93
C PHE A 243 29.06 -3.52 -40.41
N ALA A 244 27.77 -3.38 -40.74
CA ALA A 244 27.28 -3.40 -42.12
C ALA A 244 28.01 -2.37 -43.00
N ALA A 245 28.25 -1.16 -42.49
CA ALA A 245 28.97 -0.11 -43.20
C ALA A 245 30.43 -0.50 -43.54
N LYS A 246 31.05 -1.41 -42.77
CA LYS A 246 32.41 -1.91 -42.98
C LYS A 246 32.48 -3.11 -43.92
N LEU A 247 31.35 -3.71 -44.28
CA LEU A 247 31.32 -4.86 -45.17
C LEU A 247 31.65 -4.46 -46.63
N PRO A 248 32.49 -5.25 -47.33
CA PRO A 248 32.79 -5.06 -48.75
C PRO A 248 31.66 -5.56 -49.67
N GLU A 249 31.00 -6.67 -49.32
CA GLU A 249 29.84 -7.24 -50.02
C GLU A 249 28.67 -7.43 -49.03
N GLY A 250 27.41 -7.44 -49.49
CA GLY A 250 26.24 -7.62 -48.62
C GLY A 250 25.85 -6.42 -47.74
N ARG A 251 26.59 -5.30 -47.82
CA ARG A 251 26.34 -4.06 -47.06
C ARG A 251 24.88 -3.60 -47.14
N SER A 252 24.31 -3.54 -48.36
CA SER A 252 22.94 -3.04 -48.55
C SER A 252 21.93 -3.94 -47.84
N THR A 253 22.08 -5.26 -47.96
CA THR A 253 21.16 -6.24 -47.37
C THR A 253 21.19 -6.18 -45.84
N ILE A 254 22.38 -6.29 -45.23
CA ILE A 254 22.51 -6.26 -43.76
C ILE A 254 22.06 -4.92 -43.19
N ASN A 255 22.32 -3.81 -43.89
CA ASN A 255 21.86 -2.49 -43.44
C ASN A 255 20.33 -2.34 -43.50
N GLU A 256 19.67 -2.85 -44.54
CA GLU A 256 18.20 -2.85 -44.60
C GLU A 256 17.58 -3.79 -43.56
N ILE A 257 18.17 -4.96 -43.32
CA ILE A 257 17.77 -5.85 -42.22
C ILE A 257 17.88 -5.13 -40.87
N ALA A 258 19.01 -4.46 -40.60
CA ALA A 258 19.23 -3.72 -39.36
C ALA A 258 18.28 -2.53 -39.20
N LYS A 259 17.90 -1.84 -40.28
CA LYS A 259 16.88 -0.77 -40.26
C LYS A 259 15.49 -1.31 -39.95
N ASN A 260 15.09 -2.40 -40.60
CA ASN A 260 13.78 -3.03 -40.37
C ASN A 260 13.69 -3.55 -38.93
N TYR A 261 14.78 -4.13 -38.42
CA TYR A 261 14.87 -4.56 -37.03
C TYR A 261 14.76 -3.37 -36.05
N ASP A 262 15.46 -2.26 -36.32
CA ASP A 262 15.36 -1.02 -35.52
C ASP A 262 13.93 -0.46 -35.47
N LEU A 263 13.24 -0.43 -36.61
CA LEU A 263 11.85 0.05 -36.69
C LEU A 263 10.93 -0.80 -35.80
N MET A 264 10.99 -2.12 -35.92
CA MET A 264 10.20 -3.01 -35.08
C MET A 264 10.56 -2.91 -33.59
N LEU A 265 11.85 -2.80 -33.26
CA LEU A 265 12.29 -2.63 -31.88
C LEU A 265 11.71 -1.34 -31.26
N ARG A 266 11.68 -0.25 -32.03
CA ARG A 266 11.09 1.03 -31.60
C ARG A 266 9.59 0.92 -31.41
N ASP A 267 8.89 0.27 -32.33
CA ASP A 267 7.44 0.07 -32.20
C ASP A 267 7.10 -0.76 -30.95
N ILE A 268 7.84 -1.86 -30.71
CA ILE A 268 7.67 -2.67 -29.50
C ILE A 268 7.94 -1.83 -28.24
N ARG A 269 9.03 -1.06 -28.21
CA ARG A 269 9.37 -0.18 -27.09
C ARG A 269 8.28 0.86 -26.81
N ASN A 270 7.71 1.46 -27.87
CA ASN A 270 6.61 2.39 -27.73
C ASN A 270 5.38 1.72 -27.10
N HIS A 271 5.10 0.46 -27.46
CA HIS A 271 4.04 -0.32 -26.81
C HIS A 271 4.36 -0.65 -25.34
N LEU A 272 5.60 -1.04 -25.03
CA LEU A 272 6.03 -1.31 -23.65
C LEU A 272 5.92 -0.08 -22.75
N LYS A 273 6.27 1.11 -23.25
CA LYS A 273 6.07 2.38 -22.52
C LYS A 273 4.61 2.68 -22.18
N THR A 274 3.66 2.13 -22.93
CA THR A 274 2.23 2.26 -22.57
C THR A 274 1.77 1.27 -21.49
N LEU A 275 2.62 0.28 -21.15
CA LEU A 275 2.39 -0.71 -20.10
C LEU A 275 3.16 -0.39 -18.82
N ASP A 276 4.29 0.31 -18.94
CA ASP A 276 5.10 0.74 -17.81
C ASP A 276 4.38 1.87 -17.06
N ILE A 277 3.72 1.51 -15.96
CA ILE A 277 3.15 2.45 -15.01
C ILE A 277 4.16 2.56 -13.88
N GLN A 278 5.14 3.46 -14.04
CA GLN A 278 5.93 3.89 -12.89
C GLN A 278 4.99 4.61 -11.93
N GLU A 279 4.78 4.01 -10.76
CA GLU A 279 4.13 4.67 -9.64
C GLU A 279 5.24 5.40 -8.86
N ASP A 280 5.37 6.71 -9.09
CA ASP A 280 6.18 7.56 -8.23
C ASP A 280 5.40 7.83 -6.95
N PHE A 281 5.82 7.21 -5.84
CA PHE A 281 5.26 7.46 -4.52
C PHE A 281 5.96 8.65 -3.86
N ASN A 282 5.45 9.85 -4.15
CA ASN A 282 5.90 11.12 -3.59
C ASN A 282 5.05 11.53 -2.38
N GLY A 283 5.46 11.11 -1.19
CA GLY A 283 4.92 11.63 0.07
C GLY A 283 4.49 10.56 1.06
N LEU A 284 3.78 10.97 2.10
CA LEU A 284 3.49 10.12 3.25
C LEU A 284 2.36 9.12 2.99
N TRP A 285 1.34 9.53 2.24
CA TRP A 285 0.07 8.81 2.08
C TRP A 285 -0.09 8.12 0.73
N GLU A 286 0.94 8.17 -0.10
CA GLU A 286 0.89 7.52 -1.41
C GLU A 286 1.17 6.03 -1.24
N ALA A 287 0.31 5.20 -1.81
CA ALA A 287 0.46 3.76 -1.87
C ALA A 287 -0.25 3.27 -3.11
N SER A 288 0.09 2.06 -3.58
CA SER A 288 -0.60 1.50 -4.72
C SER A 288 -2.10 1.38 -4.41
N ARG A 289 -2.92 1.39 -5.47
CA ARG A 289 -4.37 1.17 -5.31
C ARG A 289 -4.67 -0.14 -4.56
N ASP A 290 -3.85 -1.15 -4.77
CA ASP A 290 -3.98 -2.46 -4.14
C ASP A 290 -3.75 -2.37 -2.62
N GLN A 291 -2.67 -1.71 -2.18
CA GLN A 291 -2.36 -1.53 -0.75
C GLN A 291 -3.45 -0.75 -0.02
N ASN A 292 -3.98 0.31 -0.64
CA ASN A 292 -5.13 1.04 -0.10
C ASN A 292 -6.38 0.15 -0.02
N SER A 293 -6.59 -0.74 -1.00
CA SER A 293 -7.69 -1.70 -0.98
C SER A 293 -7.60 -2.68 0.19
N PHE A 294 -6.42 -3.24 0.47
CA PHE A 294 -6.23 -4.12 1.64
C PHE A 294 -6.56 -3.43 2.94
N PHE A 295 -6.01 -2.23 3.12
CA PHE A 295 -6.22 -1.48 4.33
C PHE A 295 -7.72 -1.25 4.55
N MET A 296 -8.44 -0.86 3.50
CA MET A 296 -9.89 -0.68 3.55
C MET A 296 -10.65 -1.98 3.80
N LEU A 297 -10.25 -3.11 3.19
CA LEU A 297 -10.92 -4.40 3.39
C LEU A 297 -10.71 -4.94 4.81
N CYS A 298 -9.48 -4.93 5.33
CA CYS A 298 -9.21 -5.31 6.71
C CYS A 298 -10.02 -4.43 7.67
N THR A 299 -10.07 -3.12 7.39
CA THR A 299 -10.87 -2.18 8.17
C THR A 299 -12.36 -2.48 8.08
N SER A 300 -12.90 -2.85 6.92
CA SER A 300 -14.33 -3.20 6.81
C SER A 300 -14.67 -4.47 7.58
N HIS A 301 -13.79 -5.47 7.59
CA HIS A 301 -13.99 -6.67 8.41
C HIS A 301 -13.94 -6.36 9.91
N LEU A 302 -13.00 -5.52 10.36
CA LEU A 302 -12.98 -5.04 11.75
C LEU A 302 -14.22 -4.23 12.11
N LEU A 303 -14.74 -3.42 11.18
CA LEU A 303 -15.98 -2.67 11.38
C LEU A 303 -17.21 -3.60 11.44
N GLU A 304 -17.24 -4.70 10.69
CA GLU A 304 -18.27 -5.74 10.81
C GLU A 304 -18.26 -6.36 12.22
N GLU A 305 -17.08 -6.79 12.70
CA GLU A 305 -16.93 -7.32 14.05
C GLU A 305 -17.30 -6.27 15.12
N MET A 306 -16.93 -5.00 14.91
CA MET A 306 -17.30 -3.91 15.80
C MET A 306 -18.81 -3.68 15.82
N CYS A 307 -19.50 -3.70 14.67
CA CYS A 307 -20.96 -3.63 14.63
C CYS A 307 -21.60 -4.76 15.44
N ASP A 308 -21.14 -5.99 15.25
CA ASP A 308 -21.65 -7.16 15.96
C ASP A 308 -21.43 -7.08 17.47
N ASN A 309 -20.24 -6.68 17.89
CA ASN A 309 -19.91 -6.50 19.30
C ASN A 309 -20.73 -5.36 19.91
N PHE A 310 -20.77 -4.21 19.24
CA PHE A 310 -21.50 -3.04 19.69
C PHE A 310 -23.00 -3.30 19.83
N SER A 311 -23.58 -4.12 18.93
CA SER A 311 -25.00 -4.49 19.01
C SER A 311 -25.37 -5.21 20.32
N LYS A 312 -24.41 -5.94 20.92
CA LYS A 312 -24.57 -6.71 22.16
C LYS A 312 -24.30 -5.90 23.43
N GLU A 313 -23.62 -4.77 23.31
CA GLU A 313 -23.34 -3.86 24.44
C GLU A 313 -24.63 -3.20 24.96
N GLY A 314 -24.60 -2.60 26.15
CA GLY A 314 -25.71 -1.82 26.69
C GLY A 314 -25.90 -0.47 25.98
N CYS A 315 -26.60 0.44 26.67
CA CYS A 315 -26.83 1.79 26.19
C CYS A 315 -25.61 2.68 26.47
N LEU A 316 -25.23 3.50 25.49
CA LEU A 316 -24.26 4.56 25.70
C LEU A 316 -24.82 5.58 26.69
N GLY A 317 -24.18 5.72 27.85
CA GLY A 317 -24.36 6.95 28.62
C GLY A 317 -23.88 8.13 27.76
N GLY A 318 -24.68 9.17 27.59
CA GLY A 318 -24.31 10.32 26.75
C GLY A 318 -25.49 10.98 26.03
N LYS A 319 -25.19 11.82 25.03
CA LYS A 319 -26.18 12.52 24.19
C LYS A 319 -26.51 11.80 22.87
N THR A 320 -25.79 10.72 22.55
CA THR A 320 -25.87 10.00 21.27
C THR A 320 -26.65 8.68 21.42
N SER A 321 -27.53 8.38 20.47
CA SER A 321 -28.27 7.11 20.46
C SER A 321 -27.41 5.97 19.93
N LYS A 322 -27.62 4.76 20.47
CA LYS A 322 -26.95 3.54 20.00
C LYS A 322 -27.30 3.23 18.54
N GLU A 323 -28.55 3.49 18.14
CA GLU A 323 -29.02 3.34 16.77
C GLU A 323 -28.27 4.26 15.80
N ASP A 324 -28.04 5.52 16.19
CA ASP A 324 -27.29 6.48 15.39
C ASP A 324 -25.83 6.05 15.18
N GLU A 325 -25.14 5.64 16.26
CA GLU A 325 -23.75 5.16 16.16
C GLU A 325 -23.65 3.87 15.35
N THR A 326 -24.62 2.97 15.50
CA THR A 326 -24.72 1.74 14.69
C THR A 326 -24.89 2.08 13.22
N HIS A 327 -25.69 3.10 12.88
CA HIS A 327 -25.85 3.55 11.50
C HIS A 327 -24.54 4.12 10.93
N ILE A 328 -23.80 4.92 11.71
CA ILE A 328 -22.52 5.49 11.31
C ILE A 328 -21.48 4.39 11.05
N LEU A 329 -21.35 3.42 11.97
CA LEU A 329 -20.45 2.27 11.81
C LEU A 329 -20.77 1.46 10.55
N ASN A 330 -22.04 1.10 10.34
CA ASN A 330 -22.47 0.36 9.16
C ASN A 330 -22.23 1.13 7.86
N LYS A 331 -22.48 2.44 7.85
CA LYS A 331 -22.22 3.30 6.68
C LYS A 331 -20.72 3.33 6.34
N LEU A 332 -19.85 3.47 7.34
CA LEU A 332 -18.41 3.48 7.14
C LEU A 332 -17.92 2.11 6.63
N ARG A 333 -18.38 1.03 7.26
CA ARG A 333 -18.12 -0.36 6.86
C ARG A 333 -18.46 -0.61 5.40
N ASN A 334 -19.69 -0.27 4.99
CA ASN A 334 -20.15 -0.45 3.61
C ASN A 334 -19.36 0.41 2.62
N THR A 335 -18.93 1.61 3.04
CA THR A 335 -18.09 2.49 2.21
C THR A 335 -16.73 1.84 1.93
N TYR A 336 -16.06 1.33 2.97
CA TYR A 336 -14.76 0.69 2.80
C TYR A 336 -14.84 -0.65 2.05
N ASN A 337 -15.88 -1.45 2.30
CA ASN A 337 -16.11 -2.67 1.53
C ASN A 337 -16.36 -2.36 0.03
N THR A 338 -17.16 -1.33 -0.28
CA THR A 338 -17.41 -0.95 -1.68
C THR A 338 -16.13 -0.45 -2.36
N LYS A 339 -15.33 0.36 -1.66
CA LYS A 339 -14.06 0.88 -2.18
C LYS A 339 -13.02 -0.21 -2.40
N SER A 340 -12.91 -1.18 -1.49
CA SER A 340 -11.97 -2.30 -1.65
C SER A 340 -12.37 -3.19 -2.83
N ILE A 341 -13.65 -3.57 -2.94
CA ILE A 341 -14.15 -4.35 -4.09
C ILE A 341 -13.89 -3.61 -5.42
N ALA A 342 -14.17 -2.31 -5.48
CA ALA A 342 -13.93 -1.52 -6.69
C ALA A 342 -12.44 -1.50 -7.11
N ALA A 343 -11.53 -1.44 -6.15
CA ALA A 343 -10.09 -1.50 -6.43
C ALA A 343 -9.66 -2.87 -6.97
N VAL A 344 -10.20 -3.97 -6.42
CA VAL A 344 -9.94 -5.34 -6.92
C VAL A 344 -10.43 -5.50 -8.36
N VAL A 345 -11.65 -5.04 -8.64
CA VAL A 345 -12.22 -5.06 -10.00
C VAL A 345 -11.34 -4.28 -10.97
N HIS A 346 -10.81 -3.13 -10.56
CA HIS A 346 -9.88 -2.35 -11.37
C HIS A 346 -8.55 -3.10 -11.61
N GLY A 347 -8.01 -3.78 -10.60
CA GLY A 347 -6.80 -4.61 -10.74
C GLY A 347 -6.99 -5.73 -11.78
N ILE A 348 -8.13 -6.41 -11.74
CA ILE A 348 -8.50 -7.44 -12.71
C ILE A 348 -8.63 -6.87 -14.13
N GLN A 349 -9.34 -5.74 -14.28
CA GLN A 349 -9.47 -5.07 -15.58
C GLN A 349 -8.11 -4.65 -16.14
N SER A 350 -7.21 -4.17 -15.28
CA SER A 350 -5.83 -3.81 -15.64
C SER A 350 -5.06 -5.04 -16.13
N ALA A 351 -5.15 -6.17 -15.42
CA ALA A 351 -4.54 -7.43 -15.84
C ALA A 351 -5.07 -7.93 -17.18
N MET A 352 -6.38 -7.79 -17.46
CA MET A 352 -6.96 -8.12 -18.78
C MET A 352 -6.46 -7.20 -19.91
N VAL A 353 -6.25 -5.92 -19.63
CA VAL A 353 -5.63 -4.99 -20.59
C VAL A 353 -4.20 -5.40 -20.87
N ILE A 354 -3.42 -5.71 -19.84
CA ILE A 354 -2.04 -6.18 -19.96
C ILE A 354 -1.98 -7.49 -20.75
N GLN A 355 -2.85 -8.46 -20.46
CA GLN A 355 -2.92 -9.74 -21.20
C GLN A 355 -3.04 -9.53 -22.71
N ARG A 356 -4.02 -8.71 -23.14
CA ARG A 356 -4.24 -8.41 -24.56
C ARG A 356 -3.04 -7.73 -25.21
N ARG A 357 -2.31 -6.91 -24.44
CA ARG A 357 -1.12 -6.20 -24.90
C ARG A 357 0.09 -7.12 -25.00
N VAL A 358 0.28 -8.02 -24.05
CA VAL A 358 1.32 -9.06 -24.06
C VAL A 358 1.14 -10.00 -25.24
N ASP A 359 -0.10 -10.41 -25.55
CA ASP A 359 -0.40 -11.22 -26.73
C ASP A 359 -0.10 -10.50 -28.06
N PHE A 360 -0.24 -9.17 -28.06
CA PHE A 360 0.15 -8.34 -29.19
C PHE A 360 1.68 -8.22 -29.30
N LEU A 361 2.37 -8.00 -28.19
CA LEU A 361 3.84 -7.96 -28.12
C LEU A 361 4.46 -9.28 -28.60
N ARG A 362 3.96 -10.43 -28.16
CA ARG A 362 4.38 -11.75 -28.65
C ARG A 362 4.31 -11.83 -30.18
N ARG A 363 3.21 -11.36 -30.77
CA ARG A 363 3.04 -11.35 -32.24
C ARG A 363 4.06 -10.44 -32.94
N MET A 364 4.39 -9.29 -32.36
CA MET A 364 5.45 -8.42 -32.89
C MET A 364 6.83 -9.07 -32.78
N ILE A 365 7.11 -9.73 -31.65
CA ILE A 365 8.39 -10.42 -31.42
C ILE A 365 8.57 -11.59 -32.39
N LEU A 366 7.51 -12.35 -32.71
CA LEU A 366 7.55 -13.36 -33.78
C LEU A 366 7.94 -12.77 -35.15
N GLY A 367 7.44 -11.57 -35.46
CA GLY A 367 7.87 -10.81 -36.65
C GLY A 367 9.36 -10.45 -36.59
N LEU A 368 9.84 -10.04 -35.42
CA LEU A 368 11.25 -9.71 -35.18
C LEU A 368 12.15 -10.95 -35.34
N SER A 369 11.69 -12.12 -34.89
CA SER A 369 12.38 -13.41 -35.05
C SER A 369 12.55 -13.78 -36.52
N THR A 370 11.59 -13.42 -37.37
CA THR A 370 11.70 -13.62 -38.83
C THR A 370 12.82 -12.76 -39.43
N ILE A 371 12.94 -11.50 -39.00
CA ILE A 371 14.03 -10.60 -39.44
C ILE A 371 15.39 -11.10 -38.94
N ARG A 372 15.45 -11.62 -37.70
CA ARG A 372 16.65 -12.26 -37.14
C ARG A 372 17.09 -13.47 -37.98
N ILE A 373 16.16 -14.36 -38.36
CA ILE A 373 16.47 -15.53 -39.19
C ILE A 373 17.02 -15.09 -40.56
N ALA A 374 16.41 -14.07 -41.19
CA ALA A 374 16.92 -13.50 -42.43
C ALA A 374 18.35 -12.95 -42.26
N CYS A 375 18.64 -12.28 -41.14
CA CYS A 375 19.99 -11.83 -40.80
C CYS A 375 20.98 -13.00 -40.69
N ARG A 376 20.58 -14.10 -40.05
CA ARG A 376 21.44 -15.29 -39.88
C ARG A 376 21.76 -15.95 -41.21
N VAL A 377 20.75 -16.06 -42.09
CA VAL A 377 20.94 -16.61 -43.43
C VAL A 377 21.91 -15.76 -44.23
N GLU A 378 21.73 -14.43 -44.23
CA GLU A 378 22.60 -13.50 -44.95
C GLU A 378 24.02 -13.42 -44.33
N ALA A 379 24.15 -13.57 -43.01
CA ALA A 379 25.47 -13.68 -42.38
C ALA A 379 26.21 -14.95 -42.85
N GLY A 380 25.50 -16.07 -42.93
CA GLY A 380 26.05 -17.35 -43.40
C GLY A 380 26.47 -17.35 -44.87
N THR A 381 25.81 -16.56 -45.74
CA THR A 381 26.20 -16.42 -47.15
C THR A 381 27.50 -15.62 -47.31
N LEU A 382 27.83 -14.72 -46.39
CA LEU A 382 29.02 -13.86 -46.41
C LEU A 382 30.32 -14.52 -45.90
N ARG A 383 30.26 -15.77 -45.41
CA ARG A 383 31.41 -16.62 -44.99
C ARG A 383 32.44 -15.84 -44.14
N ASP A 384 33.74 -15.94 -44.46
CA ASP A 384 34.85 -15.37 -43.67
C ASP A 384 34.81 -13.83 -43.50
N THR A 385 34.06 -13.09 -44.33
CA THR A 385 33.97 -11.62 -44.23
C THR A 385 33.05 -11.12 -43.10
N ALA A 386 32.26 -12.01 -42.49
CA ALA A 386 31.22 -11.66 -41.54
C ALA A 386 31.40 -12.24 -40.12
N LYS A 387 32.59 -12.72 -39.72
CA LYS A 387 32.81 -13.31 -38.37
C LYS A 387 32.40 -12.40 -37.19
N GLY A 388 32.46 -11.08 -37.37
CA GLY A 388 31.97 -10.12 -36.36
C GLY A 388 30.44 -10.02 -36.29
N LEU A 389 29.75 -10.33 -37.39
CA LEU A 389 28.29 -10.39 -37.47
C LEU A 389 27.74 -11.63 -36.74
N ASP A 390 28.45 -12.76 -36.78
CA ASP A 390 28.04 -13.97 -36.06
C ASP A 390 27.89 -13.73 -34.54
N ASN A 391 28.80 -12.95 -33.94
CA ASN A 391 28.70 -12.57 -32.53
C ASN A 391 27.51 -11.64 -32.26
N ILE A 392 27.21 -10.72 -33.20
CA ILE A 392 26.02 -9.86 -33.08
C ILE A 392 24.74 -10.69 -33.21
N VAL A 393 24.70 -11.64 -34.15
CA VAL A 393 23.57 -12.56 -34.34
C VAL A 393 23.37 -13.45 -33.13
N ALA A 394 24.45 -13.99 -32.54
CA ALA A 394 24.38 -14.76 -31.30
C ALA A 394 23.80 -13.93 -30.13
N ARG A 395 24.25 -12.68 -29.96
CA ARG A 395 23.67 -11.77 -28.95
C ARG A 395 22.20 -11.41 -29.22
N LEU A 396 21.80 -11.37 -30.48
CA LEU A 396 20.38 -11.23 -30.83
C LEU A 396 19.61 -12.51 -30.51
N ASP A 397 20.20 -13.70 -30.66
CA ASP A 397 19.57 -14.95 -30.21
C ASP A 397 19.34 -14.92 -28.70
N ASP A 398 20.38 -14.63 -27.92
CA ASP A 398 20.29 -14.54 -26.45
C ASP A 398 19.21 -13.53 -26.02
N PHE A 399 19.18 -12.35 -26.65
CA PHE A 399 18.14 -11.34 -26.40
C PHE A 399 16.72 -11.85 -26.67
N HIS A 400 16.51 -12.63 -27.74
CA HIS A 400 15.19 -13.19 -28.05
C HIS A 400 14.78 -14.25 -27.04
N ASP A 401 15.71 -15.10 -26.62
CA ASP A 401 15.45 -16.14 -25.63
C ASP A 401 15.11 -15.52 -24.26
N ASP A 402 15.84 -14.47 -23.85
CA ASP A 402 15.57 -13.70 -22.63
C ASP A 402 14.18 -13.04 -22.67
N VAL A 403 13.82 -12.42 -23.80
CA VAL A 403 12.50 -11.77 -23.99
C VAL A 403 11.37 -12.79 -23.93
N GLU A 404 11.52 -13.98 -24.52
CA GLU A 404 10.48 -15.02 -24.48
C GLU A 404 10.29 -15.53 -23.05
N ALA A 405 11.38 -15.81 -22.33
CA ALA A 405 11.32 -16.20 -20.93
C ALA A 405 10.62 -15.14 -20.06
N GLN A 406 10.90 -13.86 -20.32
CA GLN A 406 10.28 -12.75 -19.62
C GLN A 406 8.77 -12.64 -19.88
N LEU A 407 8.35 -12.83 -21.14
CA LEU A 407 6.93 -12.87 -21.51
C LEU A 407 6.19 -14.05 -20.87
N GLU A 408 6.84 -15.20 -20.67
CA GLU A 408 6.26 -16.33 -19.94
C GLU A 408 6.01 -16.02 -18.47
N LYS A 409 6.95 -15.34 -17.79
CA LYS A 409 6.75 -14.87 -16.41
C LYS A 409 5.59 -13.89 -16.30
N ILE A 410 5.55 -12.90 -17.21
CA ILE A 410 4.45 -11.93 -17.33
C ILE A 410 3.11 -12.67 -17.49
N GLN A 411 3.04 -13.66 -18.39
CA GLN A 411 1.82 -14.45 -18.62
C GLN A 411 1.40 -15.22 -17.36
N THR A 412 2.37 -15.79 -16.64
CA THR A 412 2.12 -16.54 -15.41
C THR A 412 1.53 -15.63 -14.34
N ALA A 413 2.08 -14.43 -14.14
CA ALA A 413 1.56 -13.45 -13.20
C ALA A 413 0.15 -12.98 -13.58
N VAL A 414 -0.10 -12.67 -14.86
CA VAL A 414 -1.44 -12.32 -15.36
C VAL A 414 -2.44 -13.46 -15.10
N ASN A 415 -2.08 -14.70 -15.40
CA ASN A 415 -2.96 -15.85 -15.18
C ASN A 415 -3.25 -16.07 -13.69
N ALA A 416 -2.27 -15.83 -12.81
CA ALA A 416 -2.46 -15.92 -11.37
C ALA A 416 -3.46 -14.85 -10.86
N ILE A 417 -3.33 -13.61 -11.32
CA ILE A 417 -4.29 -12.53 -11.01
C ILE A 417 -5.70 -12.91 -11.46
N LEU A 418 -5.85 -13.42 -12.68
CA LEU A 418 -7.14 -13.80 -13.24
C LEU A 418 -7.76 -15.04 -12.56
N LYS A 419 -6.94 -15.95 -12.03
CA LYS A 419 -7.38 -17.13 -11.26
C LYS A 419 -7.77 -16.82 -9.82
N GLY A 420 -7.17 -15.81 -9.20
CA GLY A 420 -7.51 -15.36 -7.84
C GLY A 420 -8.90 -14.73 -7.71
N VAL A 421 -9.64 -14.64 -8.81
CA VAL A 421 -10.99 -14.12 -8.87
C VAL A 421 -11.97 -15.26 -8.69
N ASP A 422 -12.59 -15.33 -7.52
CA ASP A 422 -13.83 -16.07 -7.37
C ASP A 422 -14.90 -15.41 -8.26
N ARG A 423 -15.58 -16.17 -9.13
CA ARG A 423 -16.59 -15.64 -10.07
C ARG A 423 -17.72 -14.90 -9.35
N SER A 424 -17.92 -15.20 -8.07
CA SER A 424 -18.84 -14.53 -7.16
C SER A 424 -18.54 -13.01 -6.99
N ILE A 425 -17.27 -12.59 -7.05
CA ILE A 425 -16.83 -11.19 -6.91
C ILE A 425 -17.19 -10.36 -8.14
N LEU A 426 -17.31 -10.99 -9.31
CA LEU A 426 -17.72 -10.35 -10.57
C LEU A 426 -19.24 -10.25 -10.74
N GLY A 427 -20.03 -10.75 -9.77
CA GLY A 427 -21.49 -10.73 -9.85
C GLY A 427 -22.08 -11.73 -10.86
N GLU A 428 -21.28 -12.63 -11.41
CA GLU A 428 -21.77 -13.74 -12.22
C GLU A 428 -22.29 -14.84 -11.28
N ARG A 429 -23.60 -14.84 -11.01
CA ARG A 429 -24.26 -16.01 -10.42
C ARG A 429 -24.02 -17.20 -11.33
N GLU A 430 -23.59 -18.33 -10.76
CA GLU A 430 -23.63 -19.62 -11.42
C GLU A 430 -25.05 -19.80 -12.01
N LYS A 431 -25.13 -19.85 -13.34
CA LYS A 431 -26.31 -20.36 -14.01
C LYS A 431 -26.23 -21.87 -13.88
N ASP A 432 -26.96 -22.40 -12.91
CA ASP A 432 -27.37 -23.81 -12.88
C ASP A 432 -28.12 -24.20 -14.16
#